data_AF-A0A0B7FTK0-F1
#
_entry.id   AF-A0A0B7FTK0-F1
#
_cell.length_a   1.000
_cell.length_b   1.000
_cell.length_c   1.000
_cell.angle_alpha   90.00
_cell.angle_beta   90.00
_cell.angle_gamma   90.00
#
_symmetry.space_group_name_H-M   'P 1'
#
loop_
_entity.id
_entity.type
_entity.pdbx_description
1 polymer ?
#
loop_
_entity_poly.entity_id
_entity_poly.type
_entity_poly.pdbx_seq_one_letter_code
_entity_poly.pdbx_strand_id
1 'polypeptide(L)'
;MRITGRKKESLIADKLHAEFKELSKQKKVDYDDYFIVNIGPSVIPEYTPSVRVFTYNITGADSDGTSLIVDANDELLDSEELNASKIDCRKKENKNKKKCVFKKPRHASKRSPSRRNTLWSPTGYAQFYVPESSWANKTHPPQYELEYVTYSLSTLRNVNVTLIPQHLLPPELREGFVETLTKSKYAPFGLRDLTIPSWIKFARKLGQRKKLWKRFRDFMFLEA
;
A
#
# COMPACT_ATOMS: atom_id res chain seq x y z
N MET A 1 -9.86 23.63 5.64
CA MET A 1 -11.04 23.96 4.82
C MET A 1 -11.73 22.65 4.40
N ARG A 2 -13.02 22.44 4.73
CA ARG A 2 -13.77 21.22 4.37
C ARG A 2 -14.57 21.47 3.09
N ILE A 3 -14.31 20.67 2.07
CA ILE A 3 -14.82 20.85 0.70
C ILE A 3 -16.23 20.27 0.58
N THR A 4 -16.52 19.26 1.39
CA THR A 4 -17.81 18.58 1.46
C THR A 4 -18.43 18.84 2.81
N GLY A 5 -19.72 19.20 2.86
CA GLY A 5 -20.41 19.36 4.15
C GLY A 5 -20.34 18.08 4.98
N ARG A 6 -20.18 18.19 6.30
CA ARG A 6 -20.01 17.04 7.24
C ARG A 6 -20.98 15.88 7.02
N LYS A 7 -22.22 16.18 6.60
CA LYS A 7 -23.23 15.16 6.26
C LYS A 7 -22.82 14.30 5.06
N LYS A 8 -22.31 14.90 3.99
CA LYS A 8 -21.84 14.19 2.79
C LYS A 8 -20.60 13.34 3.09
N GLU A 9 -19.65 13.89 3.87
CA GLU A 9 -18.46 13.15 4.34
C GLU A 9 -18.85 11.90 5.11
N SER A 10 -19.79 12.04 6.07
CA SER A 10 -20.29 10.90 6.84
C SER A 10 -20.93 9.85 5.95
N LEU A 11 -21.78 10.25 4.99
CA LEU A 11 -22.45 9.31 4.08
C LEU A 11 -21.44 8.50 3.23
N ILE A 12 -20.42 9.17 2.69
CA ILE A 12 -19.35 8.51 1.92
C ILE A 12 -18.57 7.56 2.82
N ALA A 13 -18.19 8.01 4.01
CA ALA A 13 -17.48 7.20 4.99
C ALA A 13 -18.28 5.95 5.39
N ASP A 14 -19.57 6.12 5.70
CA ASP A 14 -20.44 5.02 6.12
C ASP A 14 -20.64 3.98 5.00
N LYS A 15 -20.82 4.43 3.75
CA LYS A 15 -20.89 3.55 2.59
C LYS A 15 -19.58 2.76 2.41
N LEU A 16 -18.44 3.44 2.45
CA LEU A 16 -17.14 2.80 2.32
C LEU A 16 -16.86 1.79 3.45
N HIS A 17 -17.26 2.12 4.67
CA HIS A 17 -17.14 1.21 5.80
C HIS A 17 -18.01 -0.05 5.63
N ALA A 18 -19.21 0.09 5.04
CA ALA A 18 -20.08 -1.04 4.74
C ALA A 18 -19.42 -1.99 3.71
N GLU A 19 -18.83 -1.45 2.64
CA GLU A 19 -18.09 -2.24 1.64
C GLU A 19 -16.90 -2.98 2.26
N PHE A 20 -16.13 -2.33 3.13
CA PHE A 20 -15.04 -2.99 3.86
C PHE A 20 -15.52 -4.07 4.84
N LYS A 21 -16.69 -3.88 5.47
CA LYS A 21 -17.32 -4.93 6.29
C LYS A 21 -17.70 -6.14 5.45
N GLU A 22 -18.25 -5.95 4.27
CA GLU A 22 -18.57 -7.06 3.36
C GLU A 22 -17.32 -7.82 2.92
N LEU A 23 -16.27 -7.11 2.53
CA LEU A 23 -14.98 -7.71 2.18
C LEU A 23 -14.37 -8.52 3.34
N SER A 24 -14.60 -8.08 4.58
CA SER A 24 -14.12 -8.77 5.79
C SER A 24 -14.79 -10.11 6.04
N LYS A 25 -15.99 -10.35 5.49
CA LYS A 25 -16.75 -11.61 5.61
C LYS A 25 -16.31 -12.66 4.59
N GLN A 26 -15.68 -12.25 3.48
CA GLN A 26 -15.25 -13.18 2.44
C GLN A 26 -14.09 -14.05 2.92
N LYS A 27 -14.24 -15.38 2.90
CA LYS A 27 -13.18 -16.31 3.34
C LYS A 27 -12.03 -16.44 2.33
N LYS A 28 -12.35 -16.53 1.04
CA LYS A 28 -11.38 -16.65 -0.06
C LYS A 28 -11.50 -15.41 -0.96
N VAL A 29 -10.37 -14.77 -1.23
CA VAL A 29 -10.29 -13.63 -2.15
C VAL A 29 -9.41 -14.05 -3.32
N ASP A 30 -9.90 -13.81 -4.52
CA ASP A 30 -9.12 -13.91 -5.74
C ASP A 30 -8.48 -12.55 -6.02
N TYR A 31 -7.17 -12.46 -5.87
CA TYR A 31 -6.45 -11.19 -6.05
C TYR A 31 -6.42 -10.72 -7.52
N ASP A 32 -6.79 -11.58 -8.47
CA ASP A 32 -6.90 -11.21 -9.88
C ASP A 32 -8.05 -10.25 -10.16
N ASP A 33 -9.03 -10.17 -9.27
CA ASP A 33 -10.19 -9.30 -9.41
C ASP A 33 -9.94 -7.90 -8.79
N TYR A 34 -8.71 -7.64 -8.34
CA TYR A 34 -8.34 -6.41 -7.64
C TYR A 34 -7.14 -5.72 -8.28
N PHE A 35 -7.20 -4.40 -8.32
CA PHE A 35 -6.07 -3.51 -8.59
C PHE A 35 -6.07 -2.40 -7.54
N ILE A 36 -4.89 -1.84 -7.28
CA ILE A 36 -4.72 -0.78 -6.28
C ILE A 36 -4.49 0.54 -7.00
N VAL A 37 -5.28 1.54 -6.63
CA VAL A 37 -5.09 2.93 -7.04
C VAL A 37 -4.74 3.73 -5.80
N ASN A 38 -3.51 4.24 -5.76
CA ASN A 38 -3.09 5.15 -4.70
C ASN A 38 -3.45 6.59 -5.12
N ILE A 39 -4.43 7.18 -4.45
CA ILE A 39 -4.81 8.59 -4.68
C ILE A 39 -3.92 9.46 -3.79
N GLY A 40 -3.06 10.26 -4.40
CA GLY A 40 -2.21 11.22 -3.70
C GLY A 40 -3.01 12.39 -3.12
N PRO A 41 -2.48 13.08 -2.10
CA PRO A 41 -3.09 14.31 -1.62
C PRO A 41 -2.84 15.47 -2.59
N SER A 42 -3.55 16.58 -2.42
CA SER A 42 -3.36 17.75 -3.29
C SER A 42 -2.18 18.61 -2.85
N VAL A 43 -1.46 19.16 -3.82
CA VAL A 43 -0.37 20.12 -3.63
C VAL A 43 -0.87 21.57 -3.73
N ILE A 44 -2.10 21.77 -4.22
CA ILE A 44 -2.66 23.10 -4.50
C ILE A 44 -3.16 23.71 -3.19
N PRO A 45 -2.85 25.00 -2.90
CA PRO A 45 -3.22 25.69 -1.64
C PRO A 45 -4.72 25.80 -1.33
N GLU A 46 -5.59 25.54 -2.31
CA GLU A 46 -7.04 25.38 -2.09
C GLU A 46 -7.32 24.29 -1.02
N TYR A 47 -6.41 23.32 -0.92
CA TYR A 47 -6.38 22.32 0.12
C TYR A 47 -5.08 22.45 0.91
N THR A 48 -5.02 21.86 2.10
CA THR A 48 -3.77 21.76 2.86
C THR A 48 -2.71 21.10 1.96
N PRO A 49 -1.63 21.82 1.56
CA PRO A 49 -0.65 21.29 0.63
C PRO A 49 0.04 20.08 1.25
N SER A 50 0.03 18.98 0.53
CA SER A 50 0.57 17.71 1.04
C SER A 50 1.29 16.95 -0.06
N VAL A 51 2.30 16.19 0.33
CA VAL A 51 3.13 15.37 -0.55
C VAL A 51 3.23 13.96 0.01
N ARG A 52 3.27 12.97 -0.89
CA ARG A 52 3.46 11.57 -0.53
C ARG A 52 4.73 11.02 -1.16
N VAL A 53 5.59 10.45 -0.33
CA VAL A 53 6.85 9.83 -0.75
C VAL A 53 6.73 8.32 -0.60
N PHE A 54 6.85 7.60 -1.72
CA PHE A 54 6.81 6.14 -1.74
C PHE A 54 8.20 5.55 -1.61
N THR A 55 8.29 4.42 -0.91
CA THR A 55 9.48 3.58 -0.91
C THR A 55 9.21 2.29 -1.67
N TYR A 56 10.24 1.79 -2.35
CA TYR A 56 10.19 0.60 -3.18
C TYR A 56 11.28 -0.37 -2.73
N ASN A 57 11.01 -1.65 -2.93
CA ASN A 57 12.03 -2.67 -2.79
C ASN A 57 12.96 -2.61 -4.02
N ILE A 58 14.24 -2.31 -3.78
CA ILE A 58 15.29 -2.25 -4.80
C ILE A 58 16.30 -3.40 -4.66
N THR A 59 16.02 -4.42 -3.85
CA THR A 59 16.89 -5.59 -3.73
C THR A 59 17.02 -6.27 -5.09
N GLY A 60 18.25 -6.39 -5.58
CA GLY A 60 18.55 -6.92 -6.92
C GLY A 60 18.37 -5.91 -8.05
N ALA A 61 18.25 -4.60 -7.76
CA ALA A 61 18.26 -3.55 -8.78
C ALA A 61 19.67 -3.32 -9.34
N ASP A 62 20.68 -3.36 -8.48
CA ASP A 62 22.09 -3.06 -8.82
C ASP A 62 22.84 -4.24 -9.42
N SER A 63 22.19 -5.39 -9.64
CA SER A 63 22.79 -6.47 -10.39
C SER A 63 22.88 -6.05 -11.86
N ASP A 64 23.99 -5.44 -12.24
CA ASP A 64 24.39 -5.02 -13.59
C ASP A 64 24.59 -6.21 -14.57
N GLY A 65 24.21 -7.41 -14.15
CA GLY A 65 24.17 -8.60 -14.97
C GLY A 65 22.74 -8.86 -15.40
N THR A 66 22.55 -9.01 -16.70
CA THR A 66 21.43 -9.71 -17.35
C THR A 66 21.10 -11.01 -16.60
N SER A 67 20.36 -10.93 -15.50
CA SER A 67 19.69 -12.07 -14.91
C SER A 67 18.22 -11.93 -15.24
N LEU A 68 17.95 -12.17 -16.53
CA LEU A 68 16.73 -12.86 -16.90
C LEU A 68 16.73 -14.19 -16.14
N ILE A 69 16.40 -14.18 -14.85
CA ILE A 69 15.84 -15.36 -14.19
C ILE A 69 14.37 -15.40 -14.64
N VAL A 70 14.20 -15.58 -15.96
CA VAL A 70 13.37 -16.67 -16.42
C VAL A 70 14.00 -17.88 -15.74
N ASP A 71 13.34 -18.43 -14.71
CA ASP A 71 13.63 -19.80 -14.30
C ASP A 71 13.45 -20.65 -15.56
N ALA A 72 14.53 -20.84 -16.33
CA ALA A 72 14.59 -21.66 -17.53
C ALA A 72 14.49 -23.17 -17.20
N ASN A 73 13.98 -23.49 -16.00
CA ASN A 73 13.72 -24.84 -15.51
C ASN A 73 12.23 -25.16 -15.41
N ASP A 74 11.33 -24.31 -15.93
CA ASP A 74 9.90 -24.66 -16.14
C ASP A 74 9.55 -24.78 -17.64
N GLU A 75 10.58 -24.90 -18.50
CA GLU A 75 10.46 -25.31 -19.92
C GLU A 75 11.02 -26.72 -20.12
N LEU A 76 10.45 -27.68 -19.42
CA LEU A 76 10.29 -29.04 -19.95
C LEU A 76 8.81 -29.37 -19.83
N LEU A 77 8.03 -28.76 -20.71
CA LEU A 77 6.68 -29.22 -20.99
C LEU A 77 6.84 -30.54 -21.75
N ASP A 78 6.70 -31.65 -21.03
CA ASP A 78 6.48 -32.96 -21.63
C ASP A 78 5.39 -32.81 -22.70
N SER A 79 5.79 -33.07 -23.94
CA SER A 79 5.01 -32.94 -25.17
C SER A 79 3.80 -33.88 -25.23
N GLU A 80 3.55 -34.66 -24.17
CA GLU A 80 2.52 -35.70 -24.13
C GLU A 80 1.14 -35.20 -23.66
N GLU A 81 1.02 -34.01 -23.06
CA GLU A 81 -0.27 -33.51 -22.53
C GLU A 81 -1.04 -32.54 -23.45
N LEU A 82 -0.67 -32.48 -24.74
CA LEU A 82 -1.37 -31.69 -25.75
C LEU A 82 -2.71 -32.31 -26.21
N ASN A 83 -3.03 -33.55 -25.81
CA ASN A 83 -4.20 -34.29 -26.27
C ASN A 83 -5.32 -34.52 -25.23
N ALA A 84 -5.67 -33.49 -24.46
CA ALA A 84 -6.94 -33.46 -23.74
C ALA A 84 -7.61 -32.10 -23.92
N SER A 85 -8.75 -32.12 -24.63
CA SER A 85 -9.82 -31.12 -24.80
C SER A 85 -9.49 -29.64 -24.50
N LYS A 86 -9.88 -28.72 -25.41
CA LYS A 86 -9.81 -27.25 -25.20
C LYS A 86 -10.38 -26.86 -23.82
N ILE A 87 -9.52 -26.73 -22.81
CA ILE A 87 -9.91 -26.32 -21.47
C ILE A 87 -10.40 -24.86 -21.55
N ASP A 88 -11.66 -24.64 -21.18
CA ASP A 88 -12.22 -23.30 -21.07
C ASP A 88 -11.66 -22.59 -19.83
N CYS A 89 -10.77 -21.63 -20.07
CA CYS A 89 -10.09 -20.85 -19.04
C CYS A 89 -10.96 -19.75 -18.41
N ARG A 90 -12.18 -19.53 -18.91
CA ARG A 90 -13.15 -18.60 -18.29
C ARG A 90 -13.82 -19.21 -17.06
N LYS A 91 -13.86 -20.55 -16.95
CA LYS A 91 -14.43 -21.24 -15.79
C LYS A 91 -13.50 -21.13 -14.57
N LYS A 92 -14.10 -20.84 -13.40
CA LYS A 92 -13.38 -20.66 -12.13
C LYS A 92 -12.54 -21.88 -11.73
N GLU A 93 -13.04 -23.08 -12.00
CA GLU A 93 -12.37 -24.36 -11.74
C GLU A 93 -11.10 -24.55 -12.60
N ASN A 94 -11.07 -23.94 -13.79
CA ASN A 94 -9.96 -24.07 -14.73
C ASN A 94 -8.94 -22.93 -14.61
N LYS A 95 -9.26 -21.85 -13.87
CA LYS A 95 -8.45 -20.62 -13.76
C LYS A 95 -7.02 -20.86 -13.27
N ASN A 96 -6.78 -21.93 -12.51
CA ASN A 96 -5.47 -22.29 -11.95
C ASN A 96 -4.76 -23.44 -12.68
N LYS A 97 -5.36 -24.01 -13.73
CA LYS A 97 -4.70 -25.06 -14.53
C LYS A 97 -3.52 -24.46 -15.30
N LYS A 98 -2.42 -25.19 -15.45
CA LYS A 98 -1.19 -24.72 -16.13
C LYS A 98 -1.51 -24.03 -17.48
N LYS A 99 -2.30 -24.69 -18.34
CA LYS A 99 -2.75 -24.15 -19.65
C LYS A 99 -3.49 -22.80 -19.58
N CYS A 100 -4.14 -22.48 -18.47
CA CYS A 100 -4.88 -21.23 -18.27
C CYS A 100 -4.07 -20.15 -17.55
N VAL A 101 -3.09 -20.53 -16.73
CA VAL A 101 -2.18 -19.58 -16.06
C VAL A 101 -1.32 -18.85 -17.10
N PHE A 102 -0.81 -19.55 -18.11
CA PHE A 102 -0.03 -18.95 -19.20
C PHE A 102 -0.86 -18.03 -20.14
N LYS A 103 -2.19 -18.11 -20.08
CA LYS A 103 -3.09 -17.20 -20.82
C LYS A 103 -3.45 -15.94 -20.03
N LYS A 104 -3.07 -15.85 -18.76
CA LYS A 104 -3.32 -14.66 -17.95
C LYS A 104 -2.28 -13.59 -18.24
N PRO A 105 -2.63 -12.30 -18.09
CA PRO A 105 -1.65 -11.23 -18.19
C PRO A 105 -0.57 -11.38 -17.10
N ARG A 106 0.66 -10.94 -17.39
CA ARG A 106 1.85 -11.11 -16.52
C ARG A 106 1.63 -10.65 -15.07
N HIS A 107 0.79 -9.62 -14.85
CA HIS A 107 0.46 -9.09 -13.53
C HIS A 107 -0.41 -10.02 -12.67
N ALA A 108 -1.07 -11.03 -13.25
CA ALA A 108 -1.83 -12.04 -12.52
C ALA A 108 -0.95 -13.18 -11.97
N SER A 109 0.34 -13.20 -12.31
CA SER A 109 1.29 -14.14 -11.73
C SER A 109 1.39 -13.93 -10.22
N LYS A 110 1.36 -15.04 -9.46
CA LYS A 110 1.57 -15.05 -8.00
C LYS A 110 2.93 -14.48 -7.59
N ARG A 111 3.92 -14.51 -8.50
CA ARG A 111 5.27 -13.96 -8.29
C ARG A 111 5.40 -12.50 -8.71
N SER A 112 4.32 -11.87 -9.22
CA SER A 112 4.41 -10.47 -9.65
C SER A 112 4.63 -9.50 -8.48
N PRO A 113 5.28 -8.34 -8.70
CA PRO A 113 5.51 -7.33 -7.65
C PRO A 113 4.24 -6.79 -7.00
N SER A 114 3.08 -6.97 -7.65
CA SER A 114 1.77 -6.60 -7.10
C SER A 114 1.21 -7.62 -6.09
N ARG A 115 1.68 -8.87 -6.14
CA ARG A 115 1.19 -10.01 -5.34
C ARG A 115 2.14 -10.37 -4.21
N ARG A 116 3.44 -10.17 -4.41
CA ARG A 116 4.48 -10.46 -3.42
C ARG A 116 5.49 -9.32 -3.43
N ASN A 117 6.03 -8.99 -2.26
CA ASN A 117 7.12 -8.03 -2.13
C ASN A 117 8.39 -8.60 -2.78
N THR A 118 8.78 -8.02 -3.91
CA THR A 118 9.96 -8.33 -4.72
C THR A 118 10.52 -7.02 -5.29
N LEU A 119 11.55 -7.10 -6.15
CA LEU A 119 12.05 -5.93 -6.89
C LEU A 119 10.90 -5.10 -7.49
N TRP A 120 10.96 -3.79 -7.26
CA TRP A 120 10.00 -2.76 -7.65
C TRP A 120 8.61 -2.84 -7.00
N SER A 121 8.41 -3.69 -5.99
CA SER A 121 7.21 -3.64 -5.16
C SER A 121 7.23 -2.39 -4.26
N PRO A 122 6.11 -1.64 -4.16
CA PRO A 122 5.99 -0.56 -3.19
C PRO A 122 5.91 -1.15 -1.77
N THR A 123 6.75 -0.65 -0.86
CA THR A 123 6.87 -1.14 0.52
C THR A 123 6.12 -0.26 1.52
N GLY A 124 5.92 1.02 1.20
CA GLY A 124 5.13 1.94 1.99
C GLY A 124 5.21 3.35 1.47
N TYR A 125 4.59 4.28 2.20
CA TYR A 125 4.78 5.69 1.98
C TYR A 125 4.76 6.49 3.28
N ALA A 126 5.38 7.66 3.22
CA ALA A 126 5.23 8.74 4.19
C ALA A 126 4.43 9.86 3.55
N GLN A 127 3.42 10.36 4.27
CA GLN A 127 2.63 11.52 3.87
C GLN A 127 3.05 12.71 4.72
N PHE A 128 3.38 13.81 4.05
CA PHE A 128 3.75 15.08 4.64
C PHE A 128 2.72 16.13 4.27
N TYR A 129 2.54 17.11 5.13
CA TYR A 129 1.65 18.25 4.92
C TYR A 129 2.32 19.54 5.38
N VAL A 130 1.88 20.67 4.85
CA VAL A 130 2.33 22.00 5.27
C VAL A 130 1.25 22.60 6.17
N PRO A 131 1.48 22.70 7.50
CA PRO A 131 0.53 23.37 8.37
C PRO A 131 0.46 24.86 8.02
N GLU A 132 -0.69 25.48 8.26
CA GLU A 132 -0.95 26.89 7.91
C GLU A 132 0.07 27.86 8.54
N SER A 133 0.52 27.56 9.75
CA SER A 133 1.58 28.31 10.46
C SER A 133 2.94 28.27 9.76
N SER A 134 3.17 27.27 8.90
CA SER A 134 4.43 27.04 8.18
C SER A 134 4.32 27.27 6.68
N TRP A 135 3.31 28.02 6.24
CA TRP A 135 3.19 28.43 4.84
C TRP A 135 4.35 29.33 4.43
N ALA A 136 4.73 29.22 3.15
CA ALA A 136 5.80 30.00 2.56
C ALA A 136 5.48 31.51 2.65
N ASN A 137 6.49 32.31 2.99
CA ASN A 137 6.41 33.77 2.94
C ASN A 137 7.65 34.35 2.23
N LYS A 138 7.74 35.68 2.09
CA LYS A 138 8.85 36.34 1.38
C LYS A 138 10.25 36.03 1.96
N THR A 139 10.31 35.56 3.19
CA THR A 139 11.54 35.38 3.97
C THR A 139 11.82 33.93 4.36
N HIS A 140 10.80 33.06 4.35
CA HIS A 140 10.89 31.69 4.84
C HIS A 140 10.22 30.72 3.85
N PRO A 141 10.90 29.62 3.46
CA PRO A 141 10.29 28.56 2.67
C PRO A 141 9.24 27.78 3.50
N PRO A 142 8.32 27.05 2.85
CA PRO A 142 7.34 26.27 3.57
C PRO A 142 8.01 25.10 4.31
N GLN A 143 7.56 24.81 5.52
CA GLN A 143 8.05 23.66 6.29
C GLN A 143 7.04 22.51 6.25
N TYR A 144 7.52 21.33 5.84
CA TYR A 144 6.70 20.13 5.79
C TYR A 144 6.82 19.36 7.10
N GLU A 145 5.68 18.92 7.61
CA GLU A 145 5.58 18.05 8.78
C GLU A 145 5.07 16.66 8.38
N LEU A 146 5.51 15.63 9.11
CA LEU A 146 5.05 14.28 8.91
C LEU A 146 3.61 14.13 9.43
N GLU A 147 2.68 13.78 8.55
CA GLU A 147 1.30 13.48 8.91
C GLU A 147 1.19 12.04 9.44
N TYR A 148 1.54 11.07 8.58
CA TYR A 148 1.60 9.67 8.94
C TYR A 148 2.42 8.86 7.94
N VAL A 149 2.72 7.63 8.34
CA VAL A 149 3.39 6.62 7.54
C VAL A 149 2.59 5.32 7.54
N THR A 150 2.69 4.56 6.46
CA THR A 150 2.03 3.25 6.38
C THR A 150 2.81 2.14 7.07
N TYR A 151 4.11 2.33 7.30
CA TYR A 151 5.03 1.29 7.78
C TYR A 151 4.64 0.74 9.15
N SER A 152 5.11 -0.48 9.43
CA SER A 152 5.14 -1.01 10.80
C SER A 152 6.21 -0.32 11.63
N LEU A 153 5.97 -0.18 12.94
CA LEU A 153 6.96 0.33 13.88
C LEU A 153 8.26 -0.49 13.85
N SER A 154 8.16 -1.81 13.69
CA SER A 154 9.33 -2.67 13.49
C SER A 154 10.14 -2.32 12.25
N THR A 155 9.50 -1.89 11.16
CA THR A 155 10.21 -1.46 9.95
C THR A 155 10.91 -0.12 10.18
N LEU A 156 10.28 0.82 10.88
CA LEU A 156 10.88 2.13 11.20
C LEU A 156 12.06 2.01 12.17
N ARG A 157 12.08 0.99 13.03
CA ARG A 157 13.18 0.70 13.96
C ARG A 157 14.41 0.08 13.32
N ASN A 158 14.31 -0.37 12.07
CA ASN A 158 15.42 -1.10 11.46
C ASN A 158 16.57 -0.14 11.15
N VAL A 159 17.58 -0.12 12.03
CA VAL A 159 18.77 0.75 11.96
C VAL A 159 19.52 0.59 10.63
N ASN A 160 19.42 -0.57 9.99
CA ASN A 160 20.12 -0.85 8.73
C ASN A 160 19.45 -0.20 7.51
N VAL A 161 18.23 0.35 7.65
CA VAL A 161 17.49 0.96 6.54
C VAL A 161 16.84 2.27 6.98
N THR A 162 17.48 3.39 6.65
CA THR A 162 16.89 4.72 6.85
C THR A 162 15.81 4.98 5.79
N LEU A 163 14.56 4.60 6.10
CA LEU A 163 13.42 4.80 5.19
C LEU A 163 13.00 6.26 5.04
N ILE A 164 13.15 7.04 6.12
CA ILE A 164 12.80 8.47 6.17
C ILE A 164 13.98 9.19 6.83
N PRO A 165 14.52 10.26 6.23
CA PRO A 165 15.59 11.05 6.84
C PRO A 165 15.22 11.54 8.25
N GLN A 166 16.15 11.42 9.20
CA GLN A 166 15.92 11.76 10.62
C GLN A 166 15.40 13.19 10.86
N HIS A 167 15.85 14.16 10.05
CA HIS A 167 15.42 15.56 10.17
C HIS A 167 13.95 15.77 9.77
N LEU A 168 13.35 14.87 8.99
CA LEU A 168 11.94 14.88 8.61
C LEU A 168 11.06 14.09 9.59
N LEU A 169 11.68 13.37 10.55
CA LEU A 169 10.95 12.64 11.56
C LEU A 169 10.63 13.55 12.75
N PRO A 170 9.43 13.42 13.33
CA PRO A 170 9.09 14.09 14.57
C PRO A 170 9.90 13.48 15.72
N PRO A 171 10.17 14.23 16.81
CA PRO A 171 11.07 13.79 17.89
C PRO A 171 10.74 12.40 18.45
N GLU A 172 9.46 12.03 18.53
CA GLU A 172 9.01 10.74 19.07
C GLU A 172 9.34 9.54 18.16
N LEU A 173 9.66 9.81 16.89
CA LEU A 173 10.08 8.81 15.90
C LEU A 173 11.59 8.84 15.58
N ARG A 174 12.37 9.70 16.25
CA ARG A 174 13.82 9.74 16.08
C ARG A 174 14.49 8.64 16.90
N GLU A 175 15.71 8.29 16.49
CA GLU A 175 16.56 7.27 17.14
C GLU A 175 16.61 7.46 18.66
N GLY A 176 16.52 6.36 19.41
CA GLY A 176 16.45 6.33 20.88
C GLY A 176 15.05 6.21 21.49
N PHE A 177 14.01 6.77 20.85
CA PHE A 177 12.63 6.70 21.36
C PHE A 177 11.77 5.62 20.66
N VAL A 178 12.12 5.23 19.44
CA VAL A 178 11.31 4.28 18.64
C VAL A 178 11.33 2.86 19.21
N GLU A 179 12.43 2.45 19.84
CA GLU A 179 12.64 1.07 20.32
C GLU A 179 11.67 0.66 21.43
N THR A 180 11.30 1.60 22.29
CA THR A 180 10.33 1.40 23.39
C THR A 180 8.88 1.64 22.94
N LEU A 181 8.67 2.25 21.77
CA LEU A 181 7.38 2.74 21.31
C LEU A 181 6.47 1.62 20.81
N THR A 182 5.46 1.20 21.58
CA THR A 182 4.50 0.16 21.14
C THR A 182 3.39 0.68 20.24
N LYS A 183 3.14 2.00 20.26
CA LYS A 183 2.11 2.70 19.47
C LYS A 183 2.61 4.08 19.09
N SER A 184 2.33 4.52 17.86
CA SER A 184 2.62 5.88 17.40
C SER A 184 1.38 6.53 16.82
N LYS A 185 1.26 7.86 16.95
CA LYS A 185 0.27 8.67 16.22
C LYS A 185 0.60 8.76 14.72
N TYR A 186 1.88 8.66 14.37
CA TYR A 186 2.38 8.77 13.00
C TYR A 186 2.43 7.44 12.26
N ALA A 187 2.45 6.27 12.94
CA ALA A 187 2.44 4.94 12.29
C ALA A 187 1.16 4.14 12.62
N PRO A 188 -0.03 4.56 12.16
CA PRO A 188 -1.33 3.99 12.55
C PRO A 188 -1.60 2.58 12.01
N PHE A 189 -1.11 2.25 10.81
CA PHE A 189 -1.64 1.13 10.04
C PHE A 189 -0.78 -0.14 10.09
N GLY A 190 0.53 0.03 10.25
CA GLY A 190 1.47 -1.07 10.40
C GLY A 190 1.46 -2.04 9.22
N LEU A 191 1.41 -1.50 8.00
CA LEU A 191 1.52 -2.27 6.77
C LEU A 191 2.96 -2.73 6.58
N ARG A 192 3.11 -3.96 6.09
CA ARG A 192 4.42 -4.55 5.77
C ARG A 192 4.91 -4.11 4.39
N ASP A 193 3.97 -4.03 3.45
CA ASP A 193 4.17 -3.62 2.07
C ASP A 193 2.83 -3.06 1.52
N LEU A 194 2.85 -2.54 0.29
CA LEU A 194 1.67 -2.01 -0.41
C LEU A 194 1.22 -2.94 -1.55
N THR A 195 1.43 -4.25 -1.41
CA THR A 195 0.92 -5.25 -2.37
C THR A 195 -0.59 -5.44 -2.23
N ILE A 196 -1.24 -6.00 -3.25
CA ILE A 196 -2.68 -6.28 -3.25
C ILE A 196 -3.10 -7.11 -2.01
N PRO A 197 -2.42 -8.22 -1.65
CA PRO A 197 -2.76 -8.97 -0.44
C PRO A 197 -2.69 -8.13 0.84
N SER A 198 -1.70 -7.24 0.95
CA SER A 198 -1.56 -6.35 2.12
C SER A 198 -2.68 -5.31 2.19
N TRP A 199 -3.06 -4.70 1.07
CA TRP A 199 -4.20 -3.79 0.98
C TRP A 199 -5.52 -4.48 1.31
N ILE A 200 -5.78 -5.67 0.75
CA ILE A 200 -7.00 -6.44 1.07
C ILE A 200 -7.03 -6.83 2.55
N LYS A 201 -5.90 -7.28 3.11
CA LYS A 201 -5.81 -7.60 4.54
C LYS A 201 -6.09 -6.35 5.39
N PHE A 202 -5.62 -5.18 4.98
CA PHE A 202 -5.87 -3.92 5.66
C PHE A 202 -7.34 -3.49 5.56
N ALA A 203 -7.94 -3.53 4.37
CA ALA A 203 -9.35 -3.22 4.15
C ALA A 203 -10.28 -4.10 5.01
N ARG A 204 -9.98 -5.40 5.11
CA ARG A 204 -10.71 -6.30 6.02
C ARG A 204 -10.58 -5.88 7.48
N LYS A 205 -9.38 -5.47 7.93
CA LYS A 205 -9.17 -4.95 9.30
C LYS A 205 -9.97 -3.67 9.53
N LEU A 206 -10.07 -2.77 8.53
CA LEU A 206 -10.87 -1.56 8.63
C LEU A 206 -12.35 -1.88 8.86
N GLY A 207 -12.92 -2.85 8.12
CA GLY A 207 -14.30 -3.29 8.31
C GLY A 207 -14.58 -3.91 9.69
N GLN A 208 -13.58 -4.51 10.33
CA GLN A 208 -13.74 -5.20 11.62
C GLN A 208 -13.44 -4.31 12.83
N ARG A 209 -12.57 -3.30 12.70
CA ARG A 209 -12.01 -2.55 13.83
C ARG A 209 -12.48 -1.10 13.83
N LYS A 210 -13.53 -0.80 14.59
CA LYS A 210 -14.12 0.55 14.70
C LYS A 210 -13.11 1.66 15.04
N LYS A 211 -12.17 1.42 15.96
CA LYS A 211 -11.12 2.40 16.31
C LYS A 211 -10.15 2.67 15.16
N LEU A 212 -9.79 1.63 14.41
CA LEU A 212 -8.91 1.77 13.25
C LEU A 212 -9.62 2.48 12.10
N TRP A 213 -10.90 2.15 11.87
CA TRP A 213 -11.75 2.85 10.91
C TRP A 213 -11.87 4.34 11.22
N LYS A 214 -12.17 4.70 12.48
CA LYS A 214 -12.24 6.10 12.91
C LYS A 214 -10.96 6.84 12.55
N ARG A 215 -9.81 6.28 12.93
CA ARG A 215 -8.50 6.87 12.64
C ARG A 215 -8.19 6.98 11.14
N PHE A 216 -8.58 5.98 10.34
CA PHE A 216 -8.43 6.04 8.89
C PHE A 216 -9.29 7.15 8.27
N ARG A 217 -10.51 7.34 8.76
CA ARG A 217 -11.40 8.43 8.35
C ARG A 217 -10.82 9.80 8.74
N ASP A 218 -10.27 9.91 9.95
CA ASP A 218 -9.66 11.16 10.41
C ASP A 218 -8.52 11.60 9.46
N PHE A 219 -7.68 10.68 8.96
CA PHE A 219 -6.67 10.99 7.93
C PHE A 219 -7.26 11.27 6.54
N MET A 220 -8.34 10.59 6.15
CA MET A 220 -8.98 10.80 4.84
C MET A 220 -9.51 12.23 4.66
N PHE A 221 -10.02 12.81 5.74
CA PHE A 221 -10.62 14.15 5.73
C PHE A 221 -9.78 15.20 6.47
N LEU A 222 -8.53 14.87 6.83
CA LEU A 222 -7.63 15.75 7.59
C LEU A 222 -8.31 16.30 8.86
N GLU A 223 -9.02 15.45 9.61
CA GLU A 223 -9.67 15.78 10.90
C GLU A 223 -8.75 15.57 12.11
N ALA A 224 -7.45 15.33 11.87
CA ALA A 224 -6.45 14.96 12.89
C ALA A 224 -5.91 16.17 13.68
#